data_AF-A0A380WMF8-F1
#
_entry.id   AF-A0A380WMF8-F1
#
_cell.length_a   1.000
_cell.length_b   1.000
_cell.length_c   1.000
_cell.angle_alpha   90.00
_cell.angle_beta   90.00
_cell.angle_gamma   90.00
#
_symmetry.space_group_name_H-M   'P 1'
#
loop_
_entity.id
_entity.type
_entity.pdbx_description
1 polymer ?
#
loop_
_entity_poly.entity_id
_entity_poly.type
_entity_poly.pdbx_seq_one_letter_code
_entity_poly.pdbx_strand_id
1 'polypeptide(L)' 'MRTPVANQIRKRRAVSDALGRHKVFVSSRLFRGDGQTVSRVLVSGQYYDVNDTLLDRLMAGATPKELELEPAPEDAAR' A
#
# COMPACT_ATOMS: atom_id res chain seq x y z
N MET A 1 -33.13 8.70 -16.57
CA MET A 1 -32.07 9.07 -17.54
C MET A 1 -30.76 9.35 -16.80
N ARG A 2 -29.66 8.65 -17.11
CA ARG A 2 -28.33 9.05 -16.60
C ARG A 2 -27.86 10.25 -17.42
N THR A 3 -27.80 11.42 -16.81
CA THR A 3 -27.31 12.62 -17.48
C THR A 3 -25.82 12.47 -17.79
N PRO A 4 -25.33 13.00 -18.92
CA PRO A 4 -23.90 12.95 -19.29
C PRO A 4 -22.99 13.47 -18.15
N VAL A 5 -23.45 14.48 -17.42
CA VAL A 5 -22.77 15.09 -16.28
C VAL A 5 -22.58 14.11 -15.12
N ALA A 6 -23.59 13.31 -14.77
CA ALA A 6 -23.48 12.31 -13.70
C ALA A 6 -22.43 11.23 -14.02
N ASN A 7 -22.34 10.82 -15.29
CA ASN A 7 -21.29 9.89 -15.74
C ASN A 7 -19.89 10.53 -15.65
N GLN A 8 -19.74 11.81 -15.99
CA GLN A 8 -18.45 12.50 -15.91
C GLN A 8 -17.97 12.70 -14.47
N ILE A 9 -18.87 13.05 -13.54
CA ILE A 9 -18.57 13.13 -12.11
C ILE A 9 -18.10 11.77 -11.58
N ARG A 10 -18.80 10.69 -11.93
CA ARG A 10 -18.45 9.33 -11.50
C ARG A 10 -17.06 8.91 -12.00
N LYS A 11 -16.74 9.21 -13.26
CA LYS A 11 -15.41 8.95 -13.85
C LYS A 11 -14.32 9.75 -13.15
N ARG A 12 -14.52 11.05 -12.92
CA ARG A 12 -13.56 11.90 -12.20
C ARG A 12 -13.30 11.41 -10.78
N ARG A 13 -14.35 11.00 -10.06
CA ARG A 13 -14.20 10.44 -8.71
C ARG A 13 -13.40 9.15 -8.72
N ALA A 14 -13.71 8.21 -9.61
CA ALA A 14 -12.95 6.96 -9.75
C ALA A 14 -11.48 7.20 -10.12
N VAL A 15 -11.20 8.19 -10.98
CA VAL A 15 -9.83 8.58 -11.34
C VAL A 15 -9.11 9.21 -10.14
N SER A 16 -9.76 10.11 -9.41
CA SER A 16 -9.22 10.71 -8.19
C SER A 16 -8.93 9.65 -7.12
N ASP A 17 -9.85 8.70 -6.92
CA ASP A 17 -9.69 7.60 -5.99
C ASP A 17 -8.54 6.68 -6.41
N ALA A 18 -8.35 6.46 -7.72
CA ALA A 18 -7.24 5.65 -8.23
C ALA A 18 -5.88 6.36 -8.15
N LEU A 19 -5.84 7.69 -8.36
CA LEU A 19 -4.65 8.53 -8.21
C LEU A 19 -4.23 8.67 -6.74
N GLY A 20 -5.21 8.75 -5.82
CA GLY A 20 -4.95 8.85 -4.38
C GLY A 20 -4.54 7.53 -3.72
N ARG A 21 -4.77 6.39 -4.37
CA ARG A 21 -4.28 5.10 -3.88
C ARG A 21 -2.79 4.98 -4.14
N HIS A 22 -2.00 5.08 -3.08
CA HIS A 22 -0.60 4.68 -3.11
C HIS A 22 -0.53 3.18 -3.47
N LYS A 23 0.16 2.85 -4.56
CA LYS A 23 0.32 1.44 -4.96
C LYS A 23 1.28 0.77 -3.99
N VAL A 24 0.76 -0.23 -3.27
CA VAL A 24 1.52 -1.10 -2.38
C VAL A 24 1.77 -2.40 -3.12
N PHE A 25 3.03 -2.78 -3.29
CA PHE A 25 3.41 -4.07 -3.88
C PHE A 25 4.09 -4.93 -2.83
N VAL A 26 3.61 -6.14 -2.60
CA VAL A 26 4.29 -7.09 -1.70
C VAL A 26 5.39 -7.79 -2.50
N SER A 27 6.64 -7.60 -2.11
CA SER A 27 7.82 -8.19 -2.74
C SER A 27 8.11 -9.59 -2.20
N SER A 28 8.10 -9.74 -0.87
CA SER A 28 8.34 -11.02 -0.20
C SER A 28 7.61 -11.10 1.14
N ARG A 29 7.49 -12.31 1.66
CA ARG A 29 6.87 -12.59 2.95
C ARG A 29 7.72 -13.62 3.70
N LEU A 30 8.17 -13.25 4.89
CA LEU A 30 8.95 -14.08 5.79
C LEU A 30 8.05 -14.58 6.93
N PHE A 31 8.00 -15.89 7.09
CA PHE A 31 7.30 -16.54 8.19
C PHE A 31 8.30 -16.86 9.29
N ARG A 32 8.13 -16.26 10.47
CA ARG A 32 8.95 -16.56 11.64
C ARG A 32 8.34 -17.75 12.40
N GLY A 33 9.19 -18.52 13.09
CA GLY A 33 8.78 -19.73 13.81
C GLY A 33 7.86 -19.47 15.02
N ASP A 34 7.72 -18.21 15.43
CA ASP A 34 6.79 -17.74 16.46
C ASP A 34 5.37 -17.43 15.92
N GLY A 35 5.13 -17.71 14.63
CA GLY A 35 3.87 -17.44 13.96
C GLY A 35 3.71 -15.99 13.48
N GLN A 36 4.72 -15.13 13.69
CA GLN A 36 4.69 -13.77 13.16
C GLN A 36 5.13 -13.75 11.69
N THR A 37 4.47 -12.91 10.90
CA THR A 37 4.79 -12.71 9.50
C THR A 37 5.33 -11.30 9.28
N VAL A 38 6.44 -11.21 8.55
CA VAL A 38 6.98 -9.92 8.07
C VAL A 38 6.87 -9.91 6.55
N SER A 39 6.12 -8.95 6.02
CA SER A 39 5.99 -8.72 4.59
C SER A 39 6.87 -7.55 4.18
N ARG A 40 7.68 -7.74 3.14
CA ARG A 40 8.43 -6.65 2.50
C ARG A 40 7.55 -6.03 1.42
N VAL A 41 7.30 -4.73 1.53
CA VAL A 41 6.45 -3.99 0.60
C VAL A 41 7.20 -2.85 -0.07
N LEU A 42 6.89 -2.62 -1.34
CA LEU A 42 7.35 -1.45 -2.10
C LEU A 42 6.22 -0.43 -2.16
N VAL A 43 6.47 0.76 -1.61
CA VAL A 43 5.54 1.89 -1.61
C VAL A 43 6.28 3.13 -2.06
N SER A 44 5.78 3.81 -3.11
CA SER A 44 6.40 5.04 -3.64
C SER A 44 7.91 4.92 -3.95
N GLY A 45 8.37 3.73 -4.36
CA GLY A 45 9.77 3.48 -4.71
C GLY A 45 10.69 3.11 -3.54
N GLN A 46 10.16 2.97 -2.32
CA GLN A 46 10.93 2.56 -1.14
C GLN A 46 10.39 1.25 -0.56
N TYR A 47 11.30 0.42 -0.06
CA TYR A 47 10.95 -0.83 0.61
C TYR A 47 10.65 -0.58 2.09
N TYR A 48 9.68 -1.31 2.63
CA TYR A 48 9.34 -1.30 4.05
C TYR A 48 9.10 -2.74 4.51
N ASP A 49 9.52 -3.05 5.73
CA ASP A 49 9.19 -4.30 6.38
C ASP A 49 8.03 -4.06 7.34
N VAL A 50 6.92 -4.74 7.10
CA VAL A 50 5.67 -4.54 7.84
C VAL A 50 5.12 -5.87 8.33
N ASN A 51 4.48 -5.86 9.50
CA ASN A 51 3.64 -6.97 9.93
C ASN A 51 2.28 -6.92 9.21
N ASP A 52 1.46 -7.94 9.41
CA ASP A 52 0.15 -8.05 8.75
C ASP A 52 -0.78 -6.86 9.10
N THR A 53 -0.77 -6.39 10.35
CA THR A 53 -1.58 -5.24 10.78
C THR A 53 -1.22 -3.94 10.04
N LEU A 54 0.08 -3.69 9.86
CA LEU A 54 0.56 -2.50 9.14
C LEU A 54 0.35 -2.65 7.63
N LEU A 55 0.49 -3.86 7.09
CA LEU A 55 0.15 -4.17 5.70
C LEU A 55 -1.32 -3.86 5.40
N ASP A 56 -2.25 -4.27 6.25
CA ASP A 56 -3.67 -4.00 6.08
C ASP A 56 -3.97 -2.49 6.06
N ARG A 57 -3.29 -1.71 6.92
CA ARG A 57 -3.41 -0.24 6.92
C ARG A 57 -2.87 0.39 5.63
N LEU A 58 -1.73 -0.09 5.13
CA LEU A 58 -1.18 0.36 3.85
C LEU A 58 -2.14 0.02 2.70
N MET A 59 -2.73 -1.18 2.70
CA MET A 59 -3.74 -1.58 1.70
C MET A 59 -5.04 -0.78 1.81
N ALA A 60 -5.40 -0.32 3.01
CA ALA A 60 -6.52 0.60 3.24
C ALA A 60 -6.23 2.05 2.80
N GLY A 61 -5.00 2.35 2.38
CA GLY A 61 -4.59 3.64 1.84
C GLY A 61 -3.82 4.54 2.80
N ALA A 62 -3.43 4.04 3.98
CA ALA A 62 -2.51 4.76 4.85
C ALA A 62 -1.13 4.89 4.17
N THR A 63 -0.46 6.00 4.41
CA THR A 63 0.90 6.25 3.90
C THR A 63 1.95 5.72 4.87
N PRO A 64 3.16 5.35 4.39
CA PRO A 64 4.24 4.94 5.28
C PRO A 64 4.57 6.00 6.35
N LYS A 65 4.45 7.29 6.02
CA LYS A 65 4.70 8.40 6.94
C LYS A 65 3.67 8.49 8.07
N GLU A 66 2.39 8.25 7.78
CA GLU A 66 1.33 8.21 8.81
C GLU A 66 1.46 7.01 9.75
N LEU A 67 2.09 5.95 9.27
CA LEU A 67 2.37 4.73 10.04
C LEU A 67 3.75 4.78 10.73
N GLU A 68 4.47 5.89 10.64
CA GLU A 68 5.82 6.07 11.19
C GLU A 68 6.78 4.94 10.75
N LEU A 69 6.63 4.49 9.50
CA LEU A 69 7.46 3.43 8.94
C LEU A 69 8.77 4.00 8.43
N GLU A 70 9.86 3.39 8.90
CA GLU A 70 11.20 3.63 8.39
C GLU A 70 11.49 2.76 7.16
N PRO A 71 12.15 3.31 6.13
CA PRO A 71 12.53 2.54 4.95
C PRO A 71 13.45 1.37 5.33
N ALA A 72 13.14 0.19 4.82
CA ALA A 72 13.98 -0.98 4.97
C ALA A 72 15.21 -0.87 4.07
N PRO A 73 16.38 -1.36 4.51
CA PRO A 73 17.58 -1.36 3.68
C PRO A 73 17.38 -2.21 2.42
N GLU A 74 17.84 -1.68 1.29
CA GLU A 74 17.68 -2.27 -0.05
C GLU A 74 18.33 -3.67 -0.14
N ASP A 75 19.43 -3.89 0.61
CA ASP A 75 20.23 -5.12 0.60
C ASP A 75 19.66 -6.32 1.38
N ALA A 76 18.47 -6.22 1.96
CA ALA A 76 17.87 -7.36 2.68
C ALA A 76 17.14 -8.38 1.77
N ALA A 77 17.34 -8.30 0.45
CA ALA A 77 17.04 -9.38 -0.49
C ALA A 77 18.23 -10.34 -0.58
N ARG A 78 18.36 -11.24 0.39
CA ARG A 78 19.35 -12.33 0.34
C ARG A 78 18.66 -13.69 0.37
#